data_AF-A0A1I0PSD7-F1
#
_entry.id   AF-A0A1I0PSD7-F1
#
_cell.length_a   1.000
_cell.length_b   1.000
_cell.length_c   1.000
_cell.angle_alpha   90.00
_cell.angle_beta   90.00
_cell.angle_gamma   90.00
#
_symmetry.space_group_name_H-M   'P 1'
#
loop_
_entity.id
_entity.type
_entity.pdbx_description
1 polymer ?
#
loop_
_entity_poly.entity_id
_entity_poly.type
_entity_poly.pdbx_seq_one_letter_code
_entity_poly.pdbx_strand_id
1 'polypeptide(L)'
;MLLALGGDAIADERLRDTYRLAHMTCDTFFRLSRAEFGKKNIQLVMSALFCAQTDCIEIGQHLSALGFQGIYLIRTDTLPDPTVIKRELHQLYPDLECQIMTSDDLMDFLGNPHTSPSQ
;
A
#
# COMPACT_ATOMS: atom_id res chain seq x y z
N MET A 1 -1.70 11.33 5.61
CA MET A 1 -2.67 11.09 4.52
C MET A 1 -2.41 9.71 3.94
N LEU A 2 -3.45 8.97 3.54
CA LEU A 2 -3.32 7.61 2.98
C LEU A 2 -3.50 7.68 1.45
N LEU A 3 -2.59 7.06 0.69
CA LEU A 3 -2.72 6.90 -0.77
C LEU A 3 -3.06 5.46 -1.11
N ALA A 4 -4.04 5.25 -1.99
CA ALA A 4 -4.39 3.91 -2.50
C ALA A 4 -4.25 3.83 -4.03
N LEU A 5 -3.59 2.77 -4.51
CA LEU A 5 -3.23 2.52 -5.89
C LEU A 5 -3.92 1.28 -6.43
N GLY A 6 -4.62 1.40 -7.55
CA GLY A 6 -5.20 0.26 -8.26
C GLY A 6 -6.58 0.51 -8.83
N GLY A 7 -6.90 -0.19 -9.92
CA GLY A 7 -8.19 -0.10 -10.61
C GLY A 7 -9.22 -1.13 -10.17
N ASP A 8 -8.85 -2.09 -9.32
CA ASP A 8 -9.79 -3.08 -8.80
C ASP A 8 -10.47 -2.59 -7.52
N ALA A 9 -11.79 -2.68 -7.51
CA ALA A 9 -12.66 -1.83 -6.70
C ALA A 9 -12.79 -2.31 -5.25
N ILE A 10 -11.75 -2.09 -4.43
CA ILE A 10 -12.01 -1.56 -3.07
C ILE A 10 -12.34 -0.07 -3.19
N ALA A 11 -13.50 0.15 -3.83
CA ALA A 11 -14.29 1.36 -3.73
C ALA A 11 -15.42 1.11 -2.74
N ASP A 12 -15.10 0.52 -1.57
CA ASP A 12 -15.98 0.66 -0.43
C ASP A 12 -15.95 2.15 -0.04
N GLU A 13 -17.06 2.82 -0.35
CA GLU A 13 -17.25 4.26 -0.16
C GLU A 13 -16.97 4.68 1.29
N ARG A 14 -17.24 3.77 2.25
CA ARG A 14 -17.00 3.99 3.68
C ARG A 14 -15.52 4.21 3.99
N LEU A 15 -14.62 3.51 3.29
CA LEU A 15 -13.18 3.66 3.52
C LEU A 15 -12.70 5.05 3.09
N ARG A 16 -13.25 5.60 2.00
CA ARG A 16 -12.86 6.93 1.49
C ARG A 16 -13.14 8.03 2.51
N ASP A 17 -14.34 8.03 3.08
CA ASP A 17 -14.74 9.00 4.10
C ASP A 17 -14.05 8.78 5.45
N THR A 18 -13.93 7.53 5.92
CA THR A 18 -13.31 7.24 7.23
C THR A 18 -11.81 7.54 7.27
N TYR A 19 -11.06 7.23 6.20
CA TYR A 19 -9.59 7.32 6.21
C TYR A 19 -9.01 8.51 5.43
N ARG A 20 -9.86 9.36 4.83
CA ARG A 20 -9.45 10.43 3.90
C ARG A 20 -8.48 9.89 2.83
N LEU A 21 -8.84 8.75 2.26
CA LEU A 21 -8.07 8.07 1.22
C LEU A 21 -8.04 8.92 -0.05
N ALA A 22 -6.84 9.32 -0.47
CA ALA A 22 -6.65 9.79 -1.83
C ALA A 22 -6.37 8.58 -2.73
N HIS A 23 -7.38 8.19 -3.51
CA HIS A 23 -7.24 7.19 -4.56
C HIS A 23 -6.47 7.77 -5.74
N MET A 24 -5.46 7.06 -6.21
CA MET A 24 -4.62 7.45 -7.35
C MET A 24 -4.45 6.26 -8.29
N THR A 25 -4.38 6.51 -9.59
CA THR A 25 -3.91 5.48 -10.53
C THR A 25 -2.40 5.28 -10.35
N CYS A 26 -1.89 4.09 -10.69
CA CYS A 26 -0.46 3.81 -10.64
C CYS A 26 0.34 4.82 -11.49
N ASP A 27 -0.13 5.15 -12.71
CA ASP A 27 0.45 6.23 -13.53
C ASP A 27 0.58 7.56 -12.77
N THR A 28 -0.50 8.01 -12.11
CA THR A 28 -0.47 9.28 -11.36
C THR A 28 0.52 9.22 -10.20
N PHE A 29 0.72 8.04 -9.60
CA PHE A 29 1.68 7.81 -8.53
C PHE A 29 3.14 7.81 -9.03
N PHE A 30 3.44 7.11 -10.14
CA PHE A 30 4.80 7.09 -10.73
C PHE A 30 5.27 8.47 -11.21
N ARG A 31 4.34 9.42 -11.34
CA ARG A 31 4.60 10.82 -11.67
C ARG A 31 4.84 11.72 -10.46
N LEU A 32 4.67 11.23 -9.23
CA LEU A 32 4.94 12.00 -8.01
C LEU A 32 6.44 12.17 -7.79
N SER A 33 6.87 13.42 -7.60
CA SER A 33 8.24 13.71 -7.19
C SER A 33 8.47 13.49 -5.69
N ARG A 34 9.73 13.26 -5.30
CA ARG A 34 10.15 13.18 -3.88
C ARG A 34 9.73 14.42 -3.08
N ALA A 35 9.71 15.60 -3.71
CA ALA A 35 9.28 16.84 -3.10
C ALA A 35 7.77 16.88 -2.81
N GLU A 36 6.94 16.20 -3.61
CA GLU A 36 5.50 16.07 -3.35
C GLU A 36 5.20 15.07 -2.25
N PHE A 37 5.95 13.95 -2.18
CA PHE A 37 5.87 13.01 -1.07
C PHE A 37 6.15 13.69 0.28
N GLY A 38 7.26 14.43 0.37
CA GLY A 38 7.62 15.17 1.59
C GLY A 38 6.58 16.22 2.00
N LYS A 39 5.97 16.93 1.04
CA LYS A 39 4.91 17.92 1.32
C LYS A 39 3.60 17.30 1.79
N LYS A 40 3.29 16.07 1.35
CA LYS A 40 1.98 15.42 1.58
C LYS A 40 1.88 14.63 2.90
N ASN A 41 2.99 14.44 3.62
CA ASN A 41 3.07 13.63 4.86
C ASN A 41 2.27 12.31 4.72
N ILE A 42 2.68 11.53 3.72
CA ILE A 42 2.11 10.23 3.42
C ILE A 42 2.78 9.24 4.36
N GLN A 43 1.97 8.53 5.14
CA GLN A 43 2.46 7.57 6.15
C GLN A 43 2.10 6.12 5.79
N LEU A 44 1.17 5.95 4.84
CA LEU A 44 0.72 4.67 4.34
C LEU A 44 0.43 4.83 2.84
N VAL A 45 1.07 3.99 2.03
CA VAL A 45 0.75 3.77 0.61
C VAL A 45 0.20 2.36 0.50
N MET A 46 -0.92 2.21 -0.20
CA MET A 46 -1.59 0.94 -0.41
C MET A 46 -1.64 0.61 -1.89
N SER A 47 -1.39 -0.63 -2.30
CA SER A 47 -1.68 -1.09 -3.66
C SER A 47 -2.27 -2.49 -3.67
N ALA A 48 -2.93 -2.87 -4.77
CA ALA A 48 -3.09 -4.29 -5.08
C ALA A 48 -1.72 -4.93 -5.39
N LEU A 49 -1.62 -6.25 -5.21
CA LEU A 49 -0.45 -7.06 -5.55
C LEU A 49 -0.05 -6.91 -7.02
N PHE A 50 -1.07 -6.96 -7.89
CA PHE A 50 -0.97 -6.67 -9.31
C PHE A 50 -1.92 -5.51 -9.63
N CYS A 51 -1.41 -4.47 -10.25
CA CYS A 51 -2.20 -3.42 -10.89
C CYS A 51 -2.13 -3.58 -12.41
N ALA A 52 -3.02 -2.93 -13.15
CA ALA A 52 -3.26 -3.21 -14.57
C ALA A 52 -2.04 -3.12 -15.51
N GLN A 53 -0.95 -2.47 -15.09
CA GLN A 53 0.29 -2.33 -15.86
C GLN A 53 1.57 -2.46 -15.01
N THR A 54 1.45 -2.66 -13.69
CA THR A 54 2.59 -2.61 -12.74
C THR A 54 2.32 -3.53 -11.56
N ASP A 55 3.36 -4.14 -10.99
CA ASP A 55 3.24 -4.98 -9.78
C ASP A 55 3.72 -4.27 -8.50
N CYS A 56 3.60 -4.96 -7.37
CA CYS A 56 4.05 -4.45 -6.08
C CYS A 56 5.58 -4.28 -5.95
N ILE A 57 6.37 -4.97 -6.77
CA ILE A 57 7.84 -4.86 -6.76
C ILE A 57 8.25 -3.54 -7.42
N GLU A 58 7.66 -3.21 -8.57
CA GLU A 58 7.88 -1.92 -9.26
C GLU A 58 7.44 -0.72 -8.40
N ILE A 59 6.31 -0.85 -7.70
CA ILE A 59 5.84 0.18 -6.75
C ILE A 59 6.79 0.29 -5.56
N GLY A 60 7.25 -0.84 -4.99
CA GLY A 60 8.24 -0.87 -3.92
C GLY A 60 9.58 -0.22 -4.31
N GLN A 61 10.06 -0.51 -5.53
CA GLN A 61 11.24 0.13 -6.11
C GLN A 61 11.08 1.65 -6.16
N HIS A 62 9.92 2.14 -6.60
CA HIS A 62 9.64 3.56 -6.69
C HIS A 62 9.58 4.23 -5.31
N LEU A 63 8.90 3.62 -4.34
CA LEU A 63 8.86 4.12 -2.95
C LEU A 63 10.25 4.20 -2.33
N SER A 64 11.07 3.16 -2.51
CA SER A 64 12.46 3.13 -2.04
C SER A 64 13.30 4.23 -2.71
N ALA A 65 13.21 4.39 -4.04
CA ALA A 65 13.92 5.43 -4.77
C ALA A 65 13.50 6.87 -4.38
N LEU A 66 12.25 7.06 -3.97
CA LEU A 66 11.75 8.33 -3.42
C LEU A 66 12.17 8.57 -1.96
N GLY A 67 12.69 7.56 -1.27
CA GLY A 67 13.02 7.62 0.16
C GLY A 67 11.78 7.73 1.03
N PHE A 68 10.71 7.00 0.68
CA PHE A 68 9.50 6.88 1.49
C PHE A 68 9.80 6.18 2.83
N GLN A 69 9.31 6.75 3.93
CA GLN A 69 9.51 6.24 5.31
C GLN A 69 8.19 5.90 6.01
N GLY A 70 7.11 5.70 5.23
CA GLY A 70 5.86 5.16 5.74
C GLY A 70 5.74 3.66 5.46
N ILE A 71 4.57 3.12 5.77
CA ILE A 71 4.23 1.73 5.51
C ILE A 71 3.78 1.58 4.05
N TYR A 72 4.29 0.56 3.36
CA TYR A 72 3.76 0.10 2.09
C TYR A 72 2.91 -1.16 2.32
N LEU A 73 1.59 -1.06 2.08
CA LEU A 73 0.62 -2.11 2.29
C LEU A 73 0.16 -2.68 0.96
N ILE A 74 0.34 -3.99 0.78
CA ILE A 74 -0.06 -4.72 -0.42
C ILE A 74 -1.31 -5.53 -0.09
N ARG A 75 -2.43 -5.20 -0.74
CA ARG A 75 -3.64 -6.04 -0.74
C ARG A 75 -3.43 -7.20 -1.70
N THR A 76 -3.84 -8.39 -1.28
CA THR A 76 -4.10 -9.52 -2.16
C THR A 76 -5.47 -10.13 -1.87
N ASP A 77 -6.19 -10.59 -2.89
CA ASP A 77 -7.42 -11.36 -2.67
C ASP A 77 -7.12 -12.84 -2.47
N THR A 78 -6.03 -13.35 -3.07
CA THR A 78 -5.56 -14.73 -2.92
C THR A 78 -4.04 -14.80 -3.06
N LEU A 79 -3.36 -15.43 -2.11
CA LEU A 79 -1.92 -15.72 -2.18
C LEU A 79 -1.66 -17.02 -1.40
N PRO A 80 -1.11 -18.08 -2.02
CA PRO A 80 -0.83 -19.34 -1.32
C PRO A 80 0.26 -19.20 -0.24
N ASP A 81 1.20 -18.26 -0.39
CA ASP A 81 2.14 -17.86 0.66
C ASP A 81 2.56 -16.37 0.47
N PRO A 82 1.95 -15.41 1.19
CA PRO A 82 2.33 -14.00 1.11
C PRO A 82 3.74 -13.72 1.66
N THR A 83 4.32 -14.63 2.44
CA THR A 83 5.65 -14.47 3.05
C THR A 83 6.76 -14.42 2.01
N VAL A 84 6.57 -15.06 0.84
CA VAL A 84 7.52 -15.04 -0.28
C VAL A 84 7.74 -13.61 -0.78
N ILE A 85 6.66 -12.90 -1.10
CA ILE A 85 6.71 -11.55 -1.69
C ILE A 85 7.18 -10.53 -0.66
N LYS A 86 6.76 -10.67 0.60
CA LYS A 86 7.28 -9.85 1.71
C LYS A 86 8.79 -10.01 1.88
N ARG A 87 9.30 -11.24 1.74
CA ARG A 87 10.74 -11.54 1.82
C ARG A 87 11.51 -10.94 0.64
N GLU A 88 10.99 -11.05 -0.58
CA GLU A 88 11.61 -10.48 -1.78
C GLU A 88 11.69 -8.94 -1.69
N LEU A 89 10.60 -8.27 -1.33
CA LEU A 89 10.58 -6.82 -1.12
C LEU A 89 11.57 -6.39 -0.04
N HIS A 90 11.65 -7.10 1.09
CA HIS A 90 12.60 -6.77 2.16
C HIS A 90 14.07 -7.04 1.76
N GLN A 91 14.32 -8.03 0.91
CA GLN A 91 15.67 -8.30 0.37
C GLN A 91 16.12 -7.24 -0.64
N LEU A 92 15.20 -6.71 -1.45
CA LEU A 92 15.48 -5.68 -2.45
C LEU A 92 15.51 -4.27 -1.85
N TYR A 93 14.62 -3.99 -0.90
CA TYR A 93 14.36 -2.67 -0.32
C TYR A 93 14.30 -2.76 1.22
N PRO A 94 15.43 -2.97 1.92
CA PRO A 94 15.44 -3.24 3.36
C PRO A 94 14.91 -2.07 4.20
N ASP A 95 15.05 -0.83 3.72
CA ASP A 95 14.56 0.40 4.37
C ASP A 95 13.05 0.65 4.14
N LEU A 96 12.38 -0.16 3.31
CA LEU A 96 10.96 -0.01 2.99
C LEU A 96 10.10 -0.92 3.89
N GLU A 97 9.35 -0.34 4.81
CA GLU A 97 8.45 -1.11 5.67
C GLU A 97 7.27 -1.68 4.86
N CYS A 98 7.30 -2.98 4.57
CA CYS A 98 6.29 -3.66 3.76
C CYS A 98 5.36 -4.55 4.61
N GLN A 99 4.06 -4.41 4.40
CA GLN A 99 3.01 -5.27 4.95
C GLN A 99 2.18 -5.85 3.80
N ILE A 100 1.73 -7.10 3.96
CA ILE A 100 0.84 -7.76 3.00
C ILE A 100 -0.37 -8.23 3.79
N MET A 101 -1.56 -7.89 3.32
CA MET A 101 -2.84 -8.21 3.95
C MET A 101 -3.77 -8.84 2.92
N THR A 102 -4.58 -9.82 3.34
CA THR A 102 -5.71 -10.24 2.52
C THR A 102 -6.79 -9.16 2.51
N SER A 103 -7.74 -9.24 1.59
CA SER A 103 -8.90 -8.33 1.59
C SER A 103 -9.73 -8.45 2.87
N ASP A 104 -9.79 -9.63 3.51
CA ASP A 104 -10.46 -9.82 4.81
C ASP A 104 -9.67 -9.14 5.95
N ASP A 105 -8.36 -9.40 6.07
CA ASP A 105 -7.49 -8.76 7.07
C ASP A 105 -7.52 -7.22 6.96
N LEU A 106 -7.58 -6.71 5.72
CA LEU A 106 -7.64 -5.29 5.42
C LEU A 106 -8.98 -4.69 5.88
N MET A 107 -10.09 -5.41 5.72
CA MET A 107 -11.40 -4.95 6.20
C MET A 107 -11.49 -4.97 7.73
N ASP A 108 -10.79 -5.87 8.42
CA ASP A 108 -10.65 -5.82 9.89
C ASP A 108 -9.76 -4.66 10.33
N PHE A 109 -8.60 -4.46 9.70
CA PHE A 109 -7.67 -3.36 9.97
C PHE A 109 -8.29 -1.97 9.73
N LEU A 110 -9.18 -1.86 8.74
CA LEU A 110 -9.92 -0.63 8.43
C LEU A 110 -11.33 -0.56 9.06
N GLY A 111 -11.81 -1.65 9.66
CA GLY A 111 -13.11 -1.73 10.32
C GLY A 111 -13.05 -1.39 11.81
N ASN A 112 -11.91 -1.65 12.46
CA ASN A 112 -11.71 -1.46 13.89
C ASN A 112 -10.66 -0.38 14.21
N PRO A 113 -11.04 0.79 14.77
CA PRO A 113 -10.08 1.78 15.27
C PRO A 113 -9.35 1.35 16.56
N HIS A 114 -9.56 0.12 17.04
CA HIS A 114 -9.04 -0.38 18.32
C HIS A 114 -8.43 -1.79 18.28
N THR A 115 -8.28 -2.42 17.11
CA THR A 115 -7.52 -3.68 17.00
C THR A 115 -6.02 -3.42 17.03
N SER A 116 -5.48 -3.26 18.24
CA SER A 116 -4.14 -3.75 18.52
C SER A 116 -4.04 -5.22 18.08
N PRO A 117 -2.92 -5.68 17.52
CA PRO A 117 -2.73 -7.10 17.23
C PRO A 117 -2.71 -7.87 18.56
N SER A 118 -3.78 -8.61 18.84
CA SER A 118 -3.80 -9.61 19.90
C SER A 118 -2.80 -10.71 19.53
N GLN A 119 -1.84 -10.96 20.43
CA GLN A 119 -0.87 -12.05 20.33
C GLN A 119 -1.53 -13.43 20.48
#